data_AF-E0S598-F1
#
_entry.id   AF-E0S598-F1
#
_cell.length_a   1.000
_cell.length_b   1.000
_cell.length_c   1.000
_cell.angle_alpha   90.00
_cell.angle_beta   90.00
_cell.angle_gamma   90.00
#
_symmetry.space_group_name_H-M   'P 1'
#
loop_
_entity.id
_entity.type
_entity.pdbx_description
1 polymer ?
#
loop_
_entity_poly.entity_id
_entity_poly.type
_entity_poly.pdbx_seq_one_letter_code
_entity_poly.pdbx_strand_id
1 'polypeptide(L)'
;MNENIEEIEKLLVKPKEWKYAGEVDIRKRPKNSLLTEEDIDFRQGPPLLPFSSKQDSEIESITLQRIREGTFDNHEYNTKKVAEVTDEILDVDNLEFKDVLSLYNEIEGDLMQIVDFGNNGFTPDCEIKIVQEEKASLPKKRLEVKSLDRIRNVTVLKKN
;
A
#
# COMPACT_ATOMS: atom_id res chain seq x y z
N MET A 1 16.79 39.02 -67.57
CA MET A 1 15.72 39.15 -66.55
C MET A 1 14.68 38.05 -66.65
N ASN A 2 14.32 37.54 -67.84
CA ASN A 2 13.29 36.50 -67.99
C ASN A 2 13.72 35.10 -67.51
N GLU A 3 15.00 34.75 -67.61
CA GLU A 3 15.51 33.43 -67.16
C GLU A 3 15.26 33.20 -65.67
N ASN A 4 15.42 34.24 -64.84
CA ASN A 4 15.10 34.18 -63.41
C ASN A 4 13.61 33.96 -63.14
N ILE A 5 12.72 34.49 -63.99
CA ILE A 5 11.26 34.36 -63.80
C ILE A 5 10.83 32.92 -64.11
N GLU A 6 11.34 32.34 -65.19
CA GLU A 6 11.01 30.97 -65.58
C GLU A 6 11.49 29.94 -64.53
N GLU A 7 12.65 30.17 -63.92
CA GLU A 7 13.14 29.35 -62.81
C GLU A 7 12.27 29.46 -61.56
N ILE A 8 11.86 30.69 -61.21
CA ILE A 8 10.98 30.95 -60.06
C ILE A 8 9.61 30.29 -60.28
N GLU A 9 9.02 30.42 -61.47
CA GLU A 9 7.74 29.78 -61.82
C GLU A 9 7.83 28.26 -61.69
N LYS A 10 8.90 27.65 -62.19
CA LYS A 10 9.14 26.20 -62.03
C LYS A 10 9.26 25.79 -60.57
N LEU A 11 9.86 26.62 -59.71
CA LEU A 11 9.95 26.34 -58.27
C LEU A 11 8.60 26.45 -57.57
N LEU A 12 7.78 27.42 -57.94
CA LEU A 12 6.46 27.63 -57.34
C LEU A 12 5.43 26.57 -57.73
N VAL A 13 5.56 25.98 -58.93
CA VAL A 13 4.69 24.90 -59.40
C VAL A 13 5.04 23.54 -58.77
N LYS A 14 6.28 23.36 -58.31
CA LYS A 14 6.71 22.10 -57.67
C LYS A 14 5.95 21.87 -56.35
N PRO A 15 5.73 20.60 -55.96
CA PRO A 15 5.16 20.29 -54.66
C PRO A 15 6.08 20.83 -53.56
N LYS A 16 5.46 21.42 -52.53
CA LYS A 16 6.19 21.94 -51.37
C LYS A 16 6.94 20.80 -50.66
N GLU A 17 8.13 21.11 -50.16
CA GLU A 17 8.83 20.19 -49.28
C GLU A 17 8.02 19.97 -47.99
N TRP A 18 8.21 18.81 -47.37
CA TRP A 18 7.47 18.42 -46.17
C TRP A 18 7.61 19.45 -45.03
N LYS A 19 8.75 20.13 -44.93
CA LYS A 19 9.03 21.18 -43.94
C LYS A 19 8.10 22.39 -44.06
N TYR A 20 7.65 22.69 -45.28
CA TYR A 20 6.74 23.80 -45.58
C TYR A 20 5.28 23.38 -45.63
N ALA A 21 4.99 22.10 -45.35
CA ALA A 21 3.63 21.60 -45.18
C ALA A 21 3.23 21.69 -43.70
N GLY A 22 2.02 22.16 -43.41
CA GLY A 22 1.57 22.35 -42.02
C GLY A 22 1.40 21.03 -41.26
N GLU A 23 0.62 20.10 -41.81
CA GLU A 23 0.33 18.80 -41.19
C GLU A 23 1.11 17.66 -41.89
N VAL A 24 2.15 17.16 -41.21
CA VAL A 24 3.07 16.17 -41.74
C VAL A 24 3.02 14.88 -40.92
N ASP A 25 2.51 13.82 -41.53
CA ASP A 25 2.55 12.47 -40.98
C ASP A 25 3.94 11.84 -41.12
N ILE A 26 4.20 10.78 -40.34
CA ILE A 26 5.44 10.00 -40.41
C ILE A 26 5.75 9.46 -41.82
N ARG A 27 4.72 9.22 -42.64
CA ARG A 27 4.86 8.73 -44.02
C ARG A 27 5.21 9.82 -45.03
N LYS A 28 4.91 11.09 -44.71
CA LYS A 28 5.08 12.25 -45.61
C LYS A 28 6.48 12.87 -45.51
N ARG A 29 7.26 12.50 -44.48
CA ARG A 29 8.65 12.94 -44.28
C ARG A 29 9.63 11.77 -44.32
N PRO A 30 10.90 12.00 -44.71
CA PRO A 30 11.94 10.98 -44.64
C PRO A 30 12.17 10.47 -43.21
N LYS A 31 12.62 9.21 -43.08
CA LYS A 31 12.97 8.60 -41.79
C LYS A 31 14.07 9.41 -41.10
N ASN A 32 13.93 9.65 -39.80
CA ASN A 32 14.87 10.40 -38.95
C ASN A 32 15.13 11.86 -39.36
N SER A 33 14.35 12.44 -40.27
CA SER A 33 14.48 13.84 -40.71
C SER A 33 14.41 14.88 -39.59
N LEU A 34 13.67 14.60 -38.51
CA LEU A 34 13.58 15.50 -37.35
C LEU A 34 14.89 15.63 -36.55
N LEU A 35 15.81 14.66 -36.66
CA LEU A 35 17.08 14.70 -35.92
C LEU A 35 18.11 15.63 -36.58
N THR A 36 17.99 15.83 -37.89
CA THR A 36 18.88 16.67 -38.69
C THR A 36 18.37 18.10 -38.83
N GLU A 37 17.14 18.37 -38.39
CA GLU A 37 16.53 19.68 -38.51
C GLU A 37 16.88 20.54 -37.28
N GLU A 38 17.63 21.62 -37.50
CA GLU A 38 18.13 22.47 -36.40
C GLU A 38 17.10 23.51 -35.94
N ASP A 39 16.15 23.89 -36.81
CA ASP A 39 15.24 25.03 -36.61
C ASP A 39 13.79 24.61 -36.24
N ILE A 40 13.62 23.64 -35.32
CA ILE A 40 12.28 23.24 -34.83
C ILE A 40 12.08 23.71 -33.39
N ASP A 41 11.37 24.81 -33.24
CA ASP A 41 10.92 25.30 -31.93
C ASP A 41 9.61 24.62 -31.51
N PHE A 42 9.58 24.05 -30.31
CA PHE A 42 8.38 23.50 -29.71
C PHE A 42 8.27 23.88 -28.23
N ARG A 43 7.04 23.97 -27.74
CA ARG A 43 6.80 24.19 -26.30
C ARG A 43 7.02 22.88 -25.56
N GLN A 44 7.98 22.87 -24.65
CA GLN A 44 8.12 21.78 -23.70
C GLN A 44 7.05 21.92 -22.60
N GLY A 45 6.50 20.79 -22.15
CA GLY A 45 5.69 20.77 -20.93
C GLY A 45 6.52 21.22 -19.71
N PRO A 46 5.88 21.45 -18.56
CA PRO A 46 6.61 21.82 -17.35
C PRO A 46 7.70 20.78 -17.07
N PRO A 47 8.95 21.22 -16.81
CA PRO A 47 10.01 20.29 -16.48
C PRO A 47 9.62 19.52 -15.23
N LEU A 48 9.79 18.20 -15.26
CA LEU A 48 9.91 17.43 -14.02
C LEU A 48 11.24 17.89 -13.42
N LEU A 49 11.21 18.82 -12.46
CA LEU A 49 12.44 19.23 -11.78
C LEU A 49 13.00 18.00 -11.06
N PRO A 50 14.17 17.48 -11.45
CA PRO A 50 14.81 16.44 -10.66
C PRO A 50 15.23 17.07 -9.33
N PHE A 51 15.09 16.32 -8.23
CA PHE A 51 15.65 16.72 -6.95
C PHE A 51 17.16 16.91 -7.14
N SER A 52 17.63 18.11 -6.81
CA SER A 52 19.06 18.40 -6.79
C SER A 52 19.71 17.71 -5.59
N SER A 53 20.99 17.37 -5.70
CA SER A 53 21.75 16.77 -4.60
C SER A 53 21.72 17.61 -3.30
N LYS A 54 21.51 18.92 -3.40
CA LYS A 54 21.32 19.81 -2.25
C LYS A 54 19.99 19.58 -1.54
N GLN A 55 18.92 19.33 -2.29
CA GLN A 55 17.60 19.03 -1.73
C GLN A 55 17.61 17.68 -1.00
N ASP A 56 18.38 16.71 -1.51
CA ASP A 56 18.53 15.41 -0.85
C ASP A 56 19.19 15.53 0.52
N SER A 57 20.28 16.31 0.63
CA SER A 57 20.94 16.57 1.92
C SER A 57 20.04 17.31 2.92
N GLU A 58 19.20 18.22 2.43
CA GLU A 58 18.23 18.93 3.27
C GLU A 58 17.17 17.96 3.82
N ILE A 59 16.61 17.11 2.97
CA ILE A 59 15.64 16.06 3.35
C ILE A 59 16.26 15.10 4.38
N GLU A 60 17.51 14.67 4.17
CA GLU A 60 18.22 13.80 5.10
C GLU A 60 18.37 14.46 6.48
N SER A 61 18.80 15.73 6.51
CA SER A 61 18.98 16.47 7.77
C SER A 61 17.68 16.60 8.57
N ILE A 62 16.57 16.91 7.91
CA ILE A 62 15.24 17.03 8.52
C ILE A 62 14.76 15.67 9.02
N THR A 63 14.99 14.62 8.24
CA THR A 63 14.60 13.25 8.61
C THR A 63 15.35 12.78 9.86
N LEU A 64 16.67 12.99 9.91
CA LEU A 64 17.49 12.67 11.07
C LEU A 64 17.07 13.47 12.31
N GLN A 65 16.73 14.75 12.15
CA GLN A 65 16.23 15.57 13.24
C GLN A 65 14.91 15.01 13.81
N ARG A 66 13.93 14.70 12.95
CA ARG A 66 12.63 14.16 13.38
C ARG A 66 12.74 12.81 14.07
N ILE A 67 13.64 11.95 13.61
CA ILE A 67 13.93 10.66 14.26
C ILE A 67 14.49 10.89 15.67
N ARG A 68 15.42 11.85 15.84
CA ARG A 68 15.97 12.19 17.16
C ARG A 68 14.94 12.79 18.11
N GLU A 69 14.04 13.61 17.58
CA GLU A 69 12.97 14.27 18.35
C GLU A 69 11.78 13.32 18.62
N GLY A 70 11.70 12.18 17.93
CA GLY A 70 10.61 11.22 18.08
C GLY A 70 9.26 11.72 17.56
N THR A 71 9.27 12.77 16.72
CA THR A 71 8.06 13.40 16.20
C THR A 71 7.62 12.70 14.92
N PHE A 72 6.66 11.79 15.04
CA PHE A 72 6.08 11.06 13.93
C PHE A 72 4.61 11.43 13.74
N ASP A 73 4.20 11.67 12.50
CA ASP A 73 2.80 11.95 12.14
C ASP A 73 1.98 10.65 11.98
N ASN A 74 2.35 9.61 12.71
CA ASN A 74 1.71 8.29 12.60
C ASN A 74 0.28 8.35 13.16
N HIS A 75 -0.64 7.62 12.54
CA HIS A 75 -2.00 7.48 13.05
C HIS A 75 -2.01 6.61 14.31
N GLU A 76 -2.50 7.14 15.44
CA GLU A 76 -2.68 6.37 16.67
C GLU A 76 -3.99 5.58 16.64
N TYR A 77 -3.91 4.27 16.86
CA TYR A 77 -5.09 3.43 17.03
C TYR A 77 -5.69 3.63 18.43
N ASN A 78 -6.95 4.07 18.49
CA ASN A 78 -7.68 4.19 19.75
C ASN A 78 -8.23 2.82 20.16
N THR A 79 -7.39 1.97 20.76
CA THR A 79 -7.77 0.64 21.25
C THR A 79 -8.61 0.75 22.54
N LYS A 80 -9.85 1.26 22.45
CA LYS A 80 -10.78 1.34 23.60
C LYS A 80 -11.30 0.00 24.13
N LYS A 81 -10.75 -1.13 23.70
CA LYS A 81 -11.19 -2.45 24.17
C LYS A 81 -9.97 -3.33 24.36
N VAL A 82 -9.53 -3.43 25.61
CA VAL A 82 -8.80 -4.61 26.07
C VAL A 82 -9.79 -5.76 25.96
N ALA A 83 -9.70 -6.54 24.89
CA ALA A 83 -10.40 -7.81 24.85
C ALA A 83 -9.70 -8.71 25.87
N GLU A 84 -10.36 -8.99 26.99
CA GLU A 84 -9.99 -10.10 27.86
C GLU A 84 -10.24 -11.38 27.06
N VAL A 85 -9.24 -11.84 26.33
CA VAL A 85 -9.23 -13.18 25.76
C VAL A 85 -8.83 -14.11 26.90
N THR A 86 -9.83 -14.70 27.54
CA THR A 86 -9.59 -15.86 28.40
C THR A 86 -9.37 -17.05 27.48
N ASP A 87 -8.15 -17.56 27.43
CA ASP A 87 -7.88 -18.88 26.86
C ASP A 87 -8.57 -19.91 27.77
N GLU A 88 -9.84 -20.19 27.49
CA GLU A 88 -10.50 -21.35 28.08
C GLU A 88 -9.79 -22.59 27.54
N ILE A 89 -8.82 -23.09 28.30
CA ILE A 89 -8.30 -24.44 28.13
C ILE A 89 -9.46 -25.37 28.46
N LEU A 90 -10.20 -25.78 27.44
CA LEU A 90 -11.16 -26.87 27.56
C LEU A 90 -10.35 -28.13 27.93
N ASP A 91 -10.67 -28.77 29.05
CA ASP A 91 -10.17 -30.10 29.39
C ASP A 91 -10.69 -31.09 28.34
N VAL A 92 -9.91 -31.30 27.27
CA VAL A 92 -10.22 -32.23 26.19
C VAL A 92 -9.33 -33.46 26.32
N ASP A 93 -9.68 -34.34 27.25
CA ASP A 93 -9.22 -35.73 27.25
C ASP A 93 -9.85 -36.47 26.06
N ASN A 94 -9.31 -36.28 24.86
CA ASN A 94 -9.56 -37.15 23.71
C ASN A 94 -8.29 -37.30 22.87
N LEU A 95 -7.91 -38.56 22.63
CA LEU A 95 -6.64 -39.01 22.06
C LEU A 95 -6.34 -38.46 20.65
N GLU A 96 -7.35 -37.91 19.96
CA GLU A 96 -7.24 -37.32 18.63
C GLU A 96 -6.64 -35.90 18.61
N PHE A 97 -6.62 -35.19 19.74
CA PHE A 97 -6.10 -33.82 19.80
C PHE A 97 -4.57 -33.73 19.84
N LYS A 98 -3.86 -34.83 20.16
CA LYS A 98 -2.38 -34.83 20.20
C LYS A 98 -1.76 -34.58 18.83
N ASP A 99 -2.34 -35.16 17.78
CA ASP A 99 -1.85 -34.95 16.41
C ASP A 99 -2.09 -33.52 15.96
N VAL A 100 -3.24 -32.95 16.34
CA VAL A 100 -3.58 -31.54 16.09
C VAL A 100 -2.64 -30.61 16.87
N LEU A 101 -2.38 -30.88 18.15
CA LEU A 101 -1.46 -30.07 18.97
C LEU A 101 -0.02 -30.16 18.46
N SER A 102 0.42 -31.35 18.03
CA SER A 102 1.74 -31.54 17.43
C SER A 102 1.86 -30.76 16.12
N LEU A 103 0.82 -30.79 15.29
CA LEU A 103 0.77 -30.03 14.05
C LEU A 103 0.78 -28.52 14.30
N TYR A 104 0.05 -28.03 15.32
CA TYR A 104 0.09 -26.62 15.72
C TYR A 104 1.49 -26.18 16.16
N ASN A 105 2.18 -26.99 16.97
CA ASN A 105 3.54 -26.69 17.42
C ASN A 105 4.55 -26.71 16.27
N GLU A 106 4.38 -27.60 15.29
CA GLU A 106 5.21 -27.66 14.09
C GLU A 106 5.00 -26.41 13.21
N ILE A 107 3.74 -26.01 12.99
CA ILE A 107 3.40 -24.79 12.26
C ILE A 107 3.96 -23.54 12.96
N GLU A 108 3.88 -23.46 14.29
CA GLU A 108 4.43 -22.34 15.06
C GLU A 108 5.96 -22.28 14.97
N GLY A 109 6.63 -23.43 15.03
CA GLY A 109 8.08 -23.55 14.83
C GLY A 109 8.53 -23.11 13.44
N ASP A 110 7.78 -23.50 12.40
CA ASP A 110 8.05 -23.08 11.02
C ASP A 110 7.81 -21.58 10.83
N LEU A 111 6.74 -21.03 11.41
CA LEU A 111 6.48 -19.59 11.38
C LEU A 111 7.59 -18.80 12.09
N MET A 112 8.09 -19.28 13.23
CA MET A 112 9.23 -18.64 13.92
C MET A 112 10.52 -18.67 13.09
N GLN A 113 10.71 -19.67 12.23
CA GLN A 113 11.86 -19.74 11.32
C GLN A 113 11.68 -18.89 10.06
N ILE A 114 10.44 -18.73 9.59
CA ILE A 114 10.10 -17.92 8.41
C ILE A 114 10.08 -16.42 8.76
N VAL A 115 9.66 -16.08 9.98
CA VAL A 115 9.50 -14.70 10.41
C VAL A 115 10.78 -14.21 11.08
N ASP A 116 11.61 -13.48 10.33
CA ASP A 116 12.64 -12.62 10.89
C ASP A 116 11.97 -11.46 11.65
N PHE A 117 11.60 -11.68 12.92
CA PHE A 117 11.03 -10.62 13.80
C PHE A 117 11.93 -9.39 13.95
N GLY A 118 13.20 -9.48 13.52
CA GLY A 118 14.12 -8.35 13.45
C GLY A 118 14.08 -7.54 12.15
N ASN A 119 13.53 -8.07 11.05
CA ASN A 119 13.66 -7.46 9.71
C ASN A 119 12.35 -6.91 9.14
N ASN A 120 11.21 -7.53 9.46
CA ASN A 120 9.90 -7.03 9.08
C ASN A 120 9.20 -6.56 10.35
N GLY A 121 9.12 -5.24 10.55
CA GLY A 121 8.59 -4.57 11.74
C GLY A 121 7.10 -4.80 12.04
N PHE A 122 6.67 -6.05 12.09
CA PHE A 122 5.35 -6.45 12.53
C PHE A 122 5.35 -6.53 14.06
N THR A 123 5.04 -5.39 14.68
CA THR A 123 4.62 -5.36 16.08
C THR A 123 3.12 -5.64 16.09
N PRO A 124 2.62 -6.63 16.86
CA PRO A 124 1.18 -6.83 16.97
C PRO A 124 0.54 -5.57 17.57
N ASP A 125 -0.61 -5.15 17.03
CA ASP A 125 -1.33 -3.92 17.40
C ASP A 125 -1.87 -3.90 18.85
N CYS A 126 -1.56 -4.91 19.66
CA CYS A 126 -1.98 -5.08 21.05
C CYS A 126 -0.85 -5.66 21.90
N GLU A 127 -0.63 -5.11 23.10
CA GLU A 127 0.27 -5.70 24.10
C GLU A 127 -0.27 -7.06 24.58
N ILE A 128 0.41 -8.16 24.22
CA ILE A 128 0.09 -9.49 24.75
C ILE A 128 0.73 -9.62 26.13
N LYS A 129 -0.07 -9.42 27.19
CA LYS A 129 0.33 -9.79 28.56
C LYS A 129 -0.04 -11.25 28.78
N ILE A 130 0.96 -12.13 28.79
CA ILE A 130 0.80 -13.53 29.20
C ILE A 130 0.58 -13.51 30.72
N VAL A 131 -0.69 -13.58 31.15
CA VAL A 131 -1.03 -13.76 32.56
C VAL A 131 -0.95 -15.26 32.85
N GLN A 132 0.13 -15.70 33.47
CA GLN A 132 0.14 -17.00 34.15
C GLN A 132 -0.72 -16.87 35.40
N GLU A 133 -1.96 -17.35 35.35
CA GLU A 133 -2.80 -17.43 36.54
C GLU A 133 -2.25 -18.51 37.48
N GLU A 134 -1.61 -18.06 38.57
CA GLU A 134 -1.47 -18.89 39.76
C GLU A 134 -2.87 -19.22 40.28
N LYS A 135 -3.15 -20.52 40.40
CA LYS A 135 -4.45 -21.07 40.80
C LYS A 135 -4.95 -20.45 42.13
N ALA A 136 -5.83 -19.46 42.03
CA ALA A 136 -6.66 -19.01 43.14
C ALA A 136 -8.13 -19.15 42.71
N SER A 137 -8.79 -20.18 43.26
CA SER A 137 -10.22 -20.42 43.07
C SER A 137 -11.05 -19.23 43.57
N LEU A 138 -11.67 -18.49 42.66
CA LEU A 138 -12.70 -17.49 42.96
C LEU A 138 -14.03 -17.88 42.27
N PRO A 139 -15.19 -17.51 42.85
CA PRO A 139 -16.47 -18.09 42.48
C PRO A 139 -16.98 -17.54 41.15
N LYS A 140 -17.36 -18.46 40.24
CA LYS A 140 -18.02 -18.18 38.96
C LYS A 140 -19.30 -17.35 39.20
N LYS A 141 -19.30 -16.06 38.83
CA LYS A 141 -20.55 -15.31 38.66
C LYS A 141 -21.25 -15.86 37.43
N ARG A 142 -22.32 -16.64 37.62
CA ARG A 142 -23.23 -17.02 36.54
C ARG A 142 -23.79 -15.73 35.94
N LEU A 143 -23.49 -15.46 34.68
CA LEU A 143 -24.23 -14.49 33.90
C LEU A 143 -25.67 -14.99 33.81
N GLU A 144 -26.60 -14.32 34.49
CA GLU A 144 -28.03 -14.56 34.30
C GLU A 144 -28.36 -14.24 32.84
N VAL A 145 -28.59 -15.28 32.04
CA VAL A 145 -29.11 -15.16 30.69
C VAL A 145 -30.46 -14.46 30.80
N LYS A 146 -30.52 -13.20 30.38
CA LYS A 146 -31.76 -12.41 30.38
C LYS A 146 -32.80 -13.18 29.56
N SER A 147 -33.89 -13.58 30.20
CA SER A 147 -34.97 -14.30 29.52
C SER A 147 -35.48 -13.48 28.32
N LEU A 148 -35.61 -14.15 27.17
CA LEU A 148 -36.08 -13.55 25.91
C LEU A 148 -37.55 -13.10 25.97
N ASP A 149 -38.25 -13.42 27.07
CA ASP A 149 -39.64 -13.05 27.36
C ASP A 149 -39.91 -11.53 27.32
N ARG A 150 -38.88 -10.67 27.43
CA ARG A 150 -39.02 -9.21 27.47
C ARG A 150 -38.73 -8.50 26.14
N ILE A 151 -38.41 -9.24 25.08
CA ILE A 151 -38.13 -8.64 23.77
C ILE A 151 -39.45 -8.50 23.00
N ARG A 152 -39.82 -7.26 22.67
CA ARG A 152 -41.15 -6.89 22.10
C ARG A 152 -41.54 -7.59 20.79
N ASN A 153 -40.61 -8.30 20.14
CA ASN A 153 -40.81 -8.95 18.84
C ASN A 153 -40.50 -10.45 18.85
N VAL A 154 -40.43 -11.10 20.01
CA VAL A 154 -40.16 -12.54 20.12
C VAL A 154 -41.28 -13.22 20.92
N THR A 155 -41.94 -14.22 20.33
CA THR A 155 -42.89 -15.09 21.04
C THR A 155 -42.23 -16.43 21.31
N VAL A 156 -41.98 -16.74 22.58
CA VAL A 156 -41.43 -18.04 22.99
C VAL A 156 -42.58 -19.04 23.10
N LEU A 157 -42.66 -20.00 22.18
CA LEU A 157 -43.66 -21.07 22.25
C LEU A 157 -43.26 -22.06 23.36
N LYS A 158 -44.03 -22.07 24.45
CA LYS A 158 -43.88 -23.08 25.51
C LYS A 158 -44.55 -24.37 25.05
N LYS A 159 -43.78 -25.45 24.97
CA LYS A 159 -44.29 -26.78 24.65
C LYS A 159 -44.89 -27.37 25.94
N ASN A 160 -46.18 -27.71 25.90
CA ASN A 160 -46.87 -28.43 26.98
C ASN A 160 -46.34 -29.86 27.11
#